data_AF-A0A8X6MXJ3-F1
#
_entry.id   AF-A0A8X6MXJ3-F1
#
_cell.length_a   1.000
_cell.length_b   1.000
_cell.length_c   1.000
_cell.angle_alpha   90.00
_cell.angle_beta   90.00
_cell.angle_gamma   90.00
#
_symmetry.space_group_name_H-M   'P 1'
#
loop_
_entity.id
_entity.type
_entity.pdbx_description
1 polymer ?
#
loop_
_entity_poly.entity_id
_entity_poly.type
_entity_poly.pdbx_seq_one_letter_code
_entity_poly.pdbx_strand_id
1 'polypeptide(L)'
;MMKDWLSPSSSKKCTVSEEENSQCNSKAFSSWNTEAGSLGSLLDSFSYIFSEDRYDLGYIRLESQKVVLISEYPASVRLYRSSPQNNIEIETQTKRLFEANII
;
A
#
# COMPACT_ATOMS: atom_id res chain seq x y z
N MET A 1 7.88 -10.01 33.32
CA MET A 1 8.39 -8.81 32.62
C MET A 1 8.03 -8.93 31.16
N MET A 2 7.72 -7.81 30.48
CA MET A 2 7.28 -7.61 29.08
C MET A 2 5.82 -7.19 28.93
N LYS A 3 5.59 -5.89 29.08
CA LYS A 3 4.45 -5.13 28.55
C LYS A 3 5.05 -3.84 27.99
N ASP A 4 5.33 -3.75 26.69
CA ASP A 4 5.72 -2.50 26.02
C ASP A 4 5.51 -2.64 24.50
N TRP A 5 4.26 -2.72 24.04
CA TRP A 5 3.95 -2.68 22.59
C TRP A 5 2.82 -1.69 22.25
N LEU A 6 2.56 -0.71 23.11
CA LEU A 6 1.59 0.34 22.81
C LEU A 6 2.18 1.70 23.18
N SER A 7 2.70 2.41 22.17
CA SER A 7 2.80 3.86 22.18
C SER A 7 2.42 4.38 20.80
N PRO A 8 1.28 5.10 20.64
CA PRO A 8 0.98 5.79 19.41
C PRO A 8 1.87 7.04 19.33
N SER A 9 2.80 7.08 18.37
CA SER A 9 3.62 8.26 18.14
C SER A 9 2.78 9.38 17.52
N SER A 10 2.64 10.46 18.29
CA SER A 10 2.35 11.85 17.89
C SER A 10 1.77 12.12 16.49
N SER A 11 0.54 12.66 16.44
CA SER A 11 -0.09 13.22 15.26
C SER A 11 0.77 14.30 14.60
N LYS A 12 1.15 14.12 13.33
CA LYS A 12 1.67 15.21 12.50
C LYS A 12 0.49 15.95 11.87
N LYS A 13 0.35 17.24 12.18
CA LYS A 13 -0.58 18.15 11.47
C LYS A 13 0.01 18.47 10.09
N CYS A 14 -0.72 18.18 9.02
CA CYS A 14 -0.35 18.56 7.67
C CYS A 14 -0.68 20.04 7.41
N THR A 15 0.33 20.86 7.13
CA THR A 15 0.19 22.17 6.50
C THR A 15 0.30 22.00 4.98
N VAL A 16 -0.62 22.63 4.26
CA VAL A 16 -0.83 22.46 2.81
C VAL A 16 0.26 23.20 2.01
N SER A 17 0.98 22.46 1.16
CA SER A 17 1.68 22.99 -0.01
C SER A 17 1.82 21.89 -1.08
N GLU A 18 1.00 22.01 -2.13
CA GLU A 18 1.26 21.70 -3.55
C GLU A 18 1.76 20.30 -4.01
N GLU A 19 1.49 19.21 -3.29
CA GLU A 19 1.61 17.84 -3.83
C GLU A 19 0.26 17.10 -3.76
N GLU A 20 -0.67 17.51 -4.64
CA GLU A 20 -2.04 17.02 -4.72
C GLU A 20 -2.12 15.67 -5.46
N ASN A 21 -2.18 14.56 -4.73
CA ASN A 21 -3.06 13.42 -5.07
C ASN A 21 -3.14 12.32 -4.00
N SER A 22 -2.31 12.34 -2.96
CA SER A 22 -2.49 11.46 -1.79
C SER A 22 -3.44 12.04 -0.73
N GLN A 23 -3.74 13.34 -0.81
CA GLN A 23 -4.43 14.08 0.26
C GLN A 23 -5.94 14.29 0.04
N CYS A 24 -6.54 13.61 -0.95
CA CYS A 24 -7.99 13.64 -1.18
C CYS A 24 -8.72 12.40 -0.65
N ASN A 25 -8.04 11.27 -0.41
CA ASN A 25 -8.72 10.06 0.05
C ASN A 25 -9.15 10.15 1.53
N SER A 26 -8.42 10.89 2.37
CA SER A 26 -8.80 11.09 3.77
C SER A 26 -9.90 12.15 3.96
N LYS A 27 -10.11 13.05 2.98
CA LYS A 27 -11.15 14.08 3.04
C LYS A 27 -12.53 13.57 2.59
N ALA A 28 -12.60 12.48 1.82
CA ALA A 28 -13.86 11.90 1.39
C ALA A 28 -14.60 11.17 2.54
N PHE A 29 -13.88 10.72 3.57
CA PHE A 29 -14.45 9.87 4.61
C PHE A 29 -15.01 10.64 5.83
N SER A 30 -14.61 11.90 6.01
CA SER A 30 -15.04 12.72 7.16
C SER A 30 -16.48 13.27 7.05
N SER A 31 -17.17 13.02 5.94
CA SER A 31 -18.54 13.50 5.66
C SER A 31 -19.66 12.56 6.13
N TRP A 32 -19.36 11.40 6.73
CA TRP A 32 -20.39 10.46 7.18
C TRP A 32 -20.53 10.52 8.71
N ASN A 33 -21.13 11.59 9.22
CA ASN A 33 -21.57 11.66 10.61
C ASN A 33 -23.09 11.77 10.64
N THR A 34 -23.76 10.64 10.85
CA THR A 34 -25.18 10.61 11.24
C THR A 34 -25.39 9.48 12.24
N GLU A 35 -25.56 9.88 13.49
CA GLU A 35 -26.29 9.28 14.64
C GLU A 35 -26.01 7.84 15.11
N ALA A 36 -25.27 7.00 14.39
CA ALA A 36 -24.63 5.82 14.97
C ALA A 36 -23.16 6.16 15.24
N GLY A 37 -22.56 5.62 16.31
CA GLY A 37 -21.17 5.89 16.73
C GLY A 37 -20.23 6.09 15.54
N SER A 38 -19.50 7.21 15.54
CA SER A 38 -18.85 7.79 14.35
C SER A 38 -18.23 6.72 13.47
N LEU A 39 -18.66 6.64 12.21
CA LEU A 39 -18.12 5.72 11.22
C LEU A 39 -16.58 5.82 11.12
N GLY A 40 -16.02 7.00 11.34
CA GLY A 40 -14.57 7.19 11.44
C GLY A 40 -13.93 6.34 12.53
N SER A 41 -14.53 6.31 13.73
CA SER A 41 -14.05 5.45 14.82
C SER A 41 -14.20 3.96 14.53
N LEU A 42 -15.22 3.59 13.76
CA LEU A 42 -15.42 2.21 13.32
C LEU A 42 -14.34 1.81 12.30
N LEU A 43 -14.05 2.66 11.32
CA LEU A 43 -12.97 2.39 10.38
C LEU A 43 -11.60 2.35 11.05
N ASP A 44 -11.32 3.27 11.98
CA ASP A 44 -10.06 3.26 12.73
C ASP A 44 -9.91 1.95 13.53
N SER A 45 -11.01 1.40 14.06
CA SER A 45 -10.99 0.11 14.75
C SER A 45 -10.68 -1.09 13.83
N PHE A 46 -10.91 -0.92 12.53
CA PHE A 46 -10.69 -1.93 11.48
C PHE A 46 -9.65 -1.48 10.45
N SER A 47 -8.73 -0.58 10.81
CA SER A 47 -7.73 -0.04 9.88
C SER A 47 -6.89 -1.14 9.23
N TYR A 48 -6.59 -2.22 9.96
CA TYR A 48 -5.85 -3.39 9.46
C TYR A 48 -6.58 -4.23 8.39
N ILE A 49 -7.88 -4.00 8.15
CA ILE A 49 -8.67 -4.73 7.14
C ILE A 49 -8.59 -4.02 5.78
N PHE A 50 -8.44 -2.71 5.78
CA PHE A 50 -8.46 -1.88 4.59
C PHE A 50 -7.06 -1.40 4.25
N SER A 51 -6.71 -1.48 2.97
CA SER A 51 -5.46 -0.91 2.50
C SER A 51 -5.49 0.62 2.62
N GLU A 52 -4.52 1.21 3.31
CA GLU A 52 -4.39 2.67 3.42
C GLU A 52 -3.83 3.29 2.14
N ASP A 53 -2.91 2.59 1.47
CA ASP A 53 -2.32 3.01 0.22
C ASP A 53 -2.27 1.86 -0.82
N ARG A 54 -1.77 2.17 -2.01
CA ARG A 54 -1.65 1.19 -3.12
C ARG A 54 -0.60 0.10 -2.86
N TYR A 55 0.31 0.33 -1.91
CA TYR A 55 1.43 -0.55 -1.59
C TYR A 55 1.28 -1.22 -0.22
N ASP A 56 0.13 -1.05 0.43
CA ASP A 56 -0.21 -1.67 1.70
C ASP A 56 -0.49 -3.15 1.46
N LEU A 57 0.43 -3.98 1.91
CA LEU A 57 0.43 -5.41 1.64
C LEU A 57 -0.20 -6.18 2.79
N GLY A 58 -1.27 -6.89 2.48
CA GLY A 58 -1.77 -7.94 3.35
C GLY A 58 -0.81 -9.13 3.36
N TYR A 59 -0.24 -9.45 4.51
CA TYR A 59 0.51 -10.69 4.70
C TYR A 59 -0.43 -11.79 5.20
N ILE A 60 -0.53 -12.87 4.42
CA ILE A 60 -1.26 -14.08 4.82
C ILE A 60 -0.25 -15.19 5.07
N ARG A 61 -0.39 -15.90 6.18
CA ARG A 61 0.43 -17.07 6.52
C ARG A 61 -0.03 -18.31 5.73
N LEU A 62 0.22 -18.30 4.43
CA LEU A 62 -0.01 -19.44 3.54
C LEU A 62 1.33 -20.11 3.20
N GLU A 63 1.28 -21.38 2.84
CA GLU A 63 2.44 -22.01 2.21
C GLU A 63 2.73 -21.33 0.86
N SER A 64 4.01 -21.27 0.49
CA SER A 64 4.43 -20.68 -0.78
C SER A 64 3.83 -21.43 -1.97
N GLN A 65 3.26 -20.68 -2.92
CA GLN A 65 2.63 -21.24 -4.11
C GLN A 65 3.65 -21.99 -4.98
N LYS A 66 3.37 -23.25 -5.31
CA LYS A 66 4.13 -24.03 -6.29
C LYS A 66 3.50 -23.89 -7.67
N VAL A 67 4.31 -23.59 -8.70
CA VAL A 67 3.88 -23.48 -10.09
C VAL A 67 4.37 -24.70 -10.86
N VAL A 68 3.46 -25.44 -11.49
CA VAL A 68 3.79 -26.62 -12.32
C VAL A 68 4.01 -26.17 -13.76
N LEU A 69 5.17 -26.49 -14.33
CA LEU A 69 5.52 -26.14 -15.70
C LEU A 69 5.06 -27.22 -16.68
N ILE A 70 4.59 -26.79 -17.84
CA ILE A 70 4.25 -27.70 -18.96
C ILE A 70 5.51 -28.13 -19.71
N SER A 71 6.49 -27.24 -19.79
CA SER A 71 7.77 -27.48 -20.45
C SER A 71 8.92 -27.32 -19.47
N GLU A 72 9.97 -28.11 -19.66
CA GLU A 72 11.19 -28.05 -18.85
C GLU A 72 12.17 -26.97 -19.34
N TYR A 73 11.97 -26.45 -20.56
CA TYR A 73 12.88 -25.47 -21.16
C TYR A 73 12.49 -24.03 -20.80
N PRO A 74 13.42 -23.22 -20.29
CA PRO A 74 13.17 -21.80 -20.04
C PRO A 74 13.13 -21.02 -21.36
N ALA A 75 12.23 -20.04 -21.43
CA ALA A 75 12.17 -19.09 -22.53
C ALA A 75 12.79 -17.74 -22.11
N SER A 76 13.69 -17.21 -22.94
CA SER A 76 14.23 -15.86 -22.77
C SER A 76 13.62 -14.93 -23.82
N VAL A 77 13.05 -13.82 -23.37
CA VAL A 77 12.38 -12.83 -24.23
C VAL A 77 13.13 -11.51 -24.18
N ARG A 78 13.33 -10.89 -25.35
CA ARG A 78 13.95 -9.57 -25.45
C ARG A 78 13.00 -8.49 -24.93
N LEU A 79 13.51 -7.62 -24.06
CA LEU A 79 12.77 -6.47 -23.55
C LEU A 79 12.44 -5.47 -24.68
N TYR A 80 11.23 -4.93 -24.65
CA TYR A 80 10.81 -3.85 -25.53
C TYR A 80 11.33 -2.51 -25.03
N ARG A 81 11.46 -1.55 -25.95
CA ARG A 81 11.80 -0.17 -25.58
C ARG A 81 10.56 0.56 -25.09
N SER A 82 10.64 1.09 -23.88
CA SER A 82 9.67 1.99 -23.26
C SER A 82 10.00 3.45 -23.54
N SER A 83 8.98 4.32 -23.47
CA SER A 83 9.18 5.76 -23.59
C SER A 83 9.99 6.30 -22.40
N PRO A 84 10.69 7.45 -22.55
CA PRO A 84 11.42 8.06 -21.43
C PRO A 84 10.52 8.35 -20.22
N GLN A 85 9.29 8.82 -20.46
CA GLN A 85 8.33 9.10 -19.38
C GLN A 85 7.93 7.82 -18.63
N ASN A 86 7.64 6.75 -19.36
CA ASN A 86 7.30 5.47 -18.72
C ASN A 86 8.48 4.91 -17.93
N ASN A 87 9.71 5.09 -18.39
CA ASN A 87 10.88 4.62 -17.64
C ASN A 87 10.99 5.28 -16.26
N ILE A 88 10.74 6.58 -16.17
CA ILE A 88 10.75 7.31 -14.90
C ILE A 88 9.66 6.75 -13.98
N GLU A 89 8.43 6.57 -14.48
CA GLU A 89 7.35 6.03 -13.67
C GLU A 89 7.64 4.58 -13.22
N ILE A 90 8.12 3.73 -14.12
CA ILE A 90 8.50 2.36 -13.81
C ILE A 90 9.61 2.33 -12.75
N GLU A 91 10.62 3.20 -12.85
CA GLU A 91 11.69 3.30 -11.85
C GLU A 91 11.14 3.69 -10.46
N THR A 92 10.23 4.66 -10.41
CA THR A 92 9.63 5.05 -9.12
C THR A 92 8.79 3.94 -8.49
N GLN A 93 8.01 3.21 -9.29
CA GLN A 93 7.18 2.11 -8.81
C GLN A 93 8.05 0.91 -8.40
N THR A 94 9.03 0.54 -9.21
CA THR A 94 9.95 -0.58 -8.90
C THR A 94 10.72 -0.33 -7.61
N LYS A 95 11.18 0.91 -7.37
CA LYS A 95 11.81 1.27 -6.09
C LYS A 95 10.91 1.00 -4.88
N ARG A 96 9.62 1.35 -4.96
CA ARG A 96 8.65 1.08 -3.88
C ARG A 96 8.43 -0.43 -3.68
N LEU A 97 8.39 -1.18 -4.77
CA LEU A 97 8.24 -2.64 -4.72
C LEU A 97 9.46 -3.34 -4.08
N PHE A 98 10.67 -2.82 -4.32
CA PHE A 98 11.88 -3.27 -3.65
C PHE A 98 11.85 -2.96 -2.15
N GLU A 99 11.43 -1.75 -1.76
CA GLU A 99 11.28 -1.38 -0.35
C GLU A 99 10.27 -2.29 0.38
N ALA A 100 9.23 -2.75 -0.33
CA ALA A 100 8.22 -3.67 0.18
C ALA A 100 8.60 -5.17 0.10
N ASN A 101 9.78 -5.51 -0.43
CA ASN A 101 10.28 -6.88 -0.61
C ASN A 101 9.35 -7.80 -1.45
N ILE A 102 8.68 -7.25 -2.47
CA ILE A 102 7.85 -8.03 -3.40
C ILE A 102 8.68 -8.57 -4.57
N ILE A 103 9.70 -7.80 -4.98
CA ILE A 103 10.59 -8.04 -6.13
C ILE A 103 12.04 -7.98 -5.65
#